data_AF-A0AAU4RUA3-F1
#
_entry.id   AF-A0AAU4RUA3-F1
#
_cell.length_a   1.000
_cell.length_b   1.000
_cell.length_c   1.000
_cell.angle_alpha   90.00
_cell.angle_beta   90.00
_cell.angle_gamma   90.00
#
_symmetry.space_group_name_H-M   'P 1'
#
loop_
_entity.id
_entity.type
_entity.pdbx_description
1 polymer ?
#
loop_
_entity_poly.entity_id
_entity_poly.type
_entity_poly.pdbx_seq_one_letter_code
_entity_poly.pdbx_strand_id
1 'polypeptide(L)'
;MVDAPDEDVEFRSAIKEVFLRYPEAQRKYALASLDLENRMKIDFDKEVGVSRVEGRKIITEFRDRESVIRMQLCLKWNFDYTQCLHWEEAPE
;
A
#
# COMPACT_ATOMS: atom_id res chain seq x y z
N MET A 1 -16.74 16.04 -13.81
CA MET A 1 -15.85 15.13 -13.09
C MET A 1 -15.60 13.98 -14.04
N VAL A 2 -14.37 13.78 -14.49
CA VAL A 2 -14.05 12.68 -15.41
C VAL A 2 -13.78 11.49 -14.52
N ASP A 3 -14.74 10.56 -14.45
CA ASP A 3 -14.54 9.23 -13.90
C ASP A 3 -13.41 8.60 -14.72
N ALA A 4 -12.22 8.48 -14.13
CA ALA A 4 -11.22 7.58 -14.67
C ALA A 4 -11.85 6.18 -14.74
N PRO A 5 -11.58 5.38 -15.78
CA PRO A 5 -12.03 4.00 -15.82
C PRO A 5 -11.56 3.35 -14.52
N ASP A 6 -12.52 2.87 -13.75
CA ASP A 6 -12.32 2.44 -12.37
C ASP A 6 -11.66 1.05 -12.46
N GLU A 7 -10.38 1.05 -12.84
CA GLU A 7 -9.50 -0.10 -12.73
C GLU A 7 -9.63 -0.58 -11.28
N ASP A 8 -9.86 -1.88 -11.13
CA ASP A 8 -10.09 -2.57 -9.86
C ASP A 8 -11.51 -2.55 -9.26
N VAL A 9 -12.57 -2.14 -9.97
CA VAL A 9 -13.96 -2.24 -9.45
C VAL A 9 -14.30 -3.66 -8.96
N GLU A 10 -13.96 -4.67 -9.77
CA GLU A 10 -14.20 -6.08 -9.42
C GLU A 10 -13.38 -6.50 -8.19
N PHE A 11 -12.10 -6.11 -8.15
CA PHE A 11 -11.20 -6.40 -7.02
C PHE A 11 -11.71 -5.74 -5.73
N ARG A 12 -12.08 -4.46 -5.78
CA ARG A 12 -12.63 -3.73 -4.62
C ARG A 12 -13.93 -4.34 -4.13
N SER A 13 -14.80 -4.77 -5.05
CA SER A 13 -16.05 -5.47 -4.72
C SER A 13 -15.78 -6.80 -4.04
N ALA A 14 -14.83 -7.59 -4.55
CA ALA A 14 -14.42 -8.86 -3.95
C ALA A 14 -13.83 -8.67 -2.54
N ILE A 15 -12.95 -7.68 -2.35
CA ILE A 15 -12.39 -7.35 -1.03
C ILE A 15 -13.49 -6.92 -0.06
N LYS A 16 -14.46 -6.11 -0.50
CA LYS A 16 -15.61 -5.70 0.30
C LYS A 16 -16.41 -6.91 0.77
N GLU A 17 -16.68 -7.88 -0.10
CA GLU A 17 -17.36 -9.11 0.29
C GLU A 17 -16.60 -9.91 1.35
N VAL A 18 -15.27 -10.02 1.23
CA VAL A 18 -14.43 -10.71 2.22
C VAL A 18 -14.58 -10.04 3.59
N PHE A 19 -14.51 -8.71 3.66
CA PHE A 19 -14.65 -8.01 4.93
C PHE A 19 -16.06 -8.09 5.52
N LEU A 20 -17.10 -8.10 4.69
CA LEU A 20 -18.47 -8.33 5.15
C LEU A 20 -18.65 -9.73 5.77
N ARG A 21 -17.92 -10.74 5.27
CA ARG A 21 -17.93 -12.10 5.83
C ARG A 21 -17.12 -12.22 7.13
N TYR A 22 -16.12 -11.36 7.34
CA TYR A 22 -15.23 -11.38 8.50
C TYR A 22 -15.15 -10.00 9.19
N PRO A 23 -16.21 -9.54 9.87
CA PRO A 23 -16.28 -8.19 10.43
C PRO A 23 -15.21 -7.90 11.50
N GLU A 24 -14.75 -8.93 12.23
CA GLU A 24 -13.62 -8.81 13.17
C GLU A 24 -12.28 -8.57 12.45
N ALA A 25 -12.11 -9.15 11.25
CA ALA A 25 -10.92 -8.93 10.42
C ALA A 25 -10.94 -7.54 9.78
N GLN A 26 -12.12 -6.99 9.47
CA GLN A 26 -12.28 -5.62 8.97
C GLN A 26 -11.65 -4.59 9.92
N ARG A 27 -11.76 -4.78 11.24
CA ARG A 27 -11.14 -3.88 12.22
C ARG A 27 -9.62 -4.01 12.30
N LYS A 28 -9.07 -5.15 11.89
CA LYS A 28 -7.64 -5.49 12.00
C LYS A 28 -6.85 -5.19 10.72
N TYR A 29 -7.48 -5.36 9.57
CA TYR A 29 -6.86 -5.28 8.25
C TYR A 29 -7.51 -4.20 7.37
N ALA A 30 -8.21 -3.23 7.97
CA ALA A 30 -8.79 -2.12 7.24
C ALA A 30 -7.73 -1.46 6.35
N LEU A 31 -8.01 -1.40 5.04
CA LEU A 31 -7.25 -0.63 4.05
C LEU A 31 -7.52 0.87 4.27
N ALA A 32 -7.12 1.39 5.42
CA ALA A 32 -7.37 2.77 5.82
C ALA A 32 -6.65 3.79 4.92
N SER A 33 -5.62 3.35 4.19
CA SER A 33 -4.78 4.23 3.36
C SER A 33 -5.23 4.34 1.90
N LEU A 34 -5.98 3.38 1.34
CA LEU A 34 -6.25 3.36 -0.12
C LEU A 34 -7.07 4.56 -0.61
N ASP A 35 -8.06 5.03 0.15
CA ASP A 35 -8.81 6.24 -0.21
C ASP A 35 -7.90 7.49 -0.20
N LEU A 36 -7.01 7.58 0.79
CA LEU A 36 -6.06 8.69 0.89
C LEU A 36 -5.04 8.66 -0.25
N GLU A 37 -4.51 7.48 -0.57
CA GLU A 37 -3.58 7.25 -1.69
C GLU A 37 -4.22 7.64 -3.03
N ASN A 38 -5.47 7.24 -3.27
CA ASN A 38 -6.23 7.64 -4.45
C ASN A 38 -6.43 9.16 -4.52
N ARG A 39 -6.74 9.81 -3.40
CA ARG A 39 -6.86 11.29 -3.32
C ARG A 39 -5.53 11.99 -3.58
N MET A 40 -4.41 11.37 -3.22
CA MET A 40 -3.05 11.84 -3.51
C MET A 40 -2.64 11.60 -4.96
N LYS A 41 -3.40 10.78 -5.72
CA LYS A 41 -3.12 10.41 -7.12
C LYS A 41 -1.77 9.73 -7.29
N ILE A 42 -1.42 8.84 -6.37
CA ILE A 42 -0.19 8.04 -6.45
C ILE A 42 -0.24 7.16 -7.71
N ASP A 43 0.83 7.21 -8.49
CA ASP A 43 1.07 6.29 -9.60
C ASP A 43 1.85 5.08 -9.08
N PHE A 44 1.18 3.99 -8.74
CA PHE A 44 1.83 2.82 -8.13
C PHE A 44 2.81 2.07 -9.04
N ASP A 45 2.78 2.34 -10.35
CA ASP A 45 3.77 1.81 -11.29
C ASP A 45 5.10 2.57 -11.16
N LYS A 46 5.03 3.90 -11.02
CA LYS A 46 6.21 4.78 -10.93
C LYS A 46 6.67 5.07 -9.51
N GLU A 47 5.75 5.07 -8.56
CA GLU A 47 5.97 5.46 -7.18
C GLU A 47 5.88 4.25 -6.24
N VAL A 48 6.62 4.33 -5.14
CA VAL A 48 6.58 3.37 -4.05
C VAL A 48 6.46 4.11 -2.73
N GLY A 49 5.61 3.61 -1.84
CA GLY A 49 5.61 4.08 -0.46
C GLY A 49 6.93 3.67 0.19
N VAL A 50 7.55 4.58 0.92
CA VAL A 50 8.66 4.30 1.83
C VAL A 50 8.19 4.74 3.21
N SER A 51 8.27 3.83 4.18
CA SER A 51 7.70 4.04 5.50
C SER A 51 8.81 4.03 6.53
N ARG A 52 8.76 4.95 7.47
CA ARG A 52 9.60 4.95 8.67
C ARG A 52 8.75 5.00 9.92
N VAL A 53 9.25 4.39 11.00
CA VAL A 53 8.59 4.39 12.29
C VAL A 53 9.23 5.44 13.19
N GLU A 54 8.44 6.43 13.60
CA GLU A 54 8.87 7.47 14.54
C GLU A 54 8.09 7.32 15.87
N GLY A 55 8.67 6.54 16.79
CA GLY A 55 8.06 6.21 18.07
C GLY A 55 6.76 5.43 17.89
N ARG A 56 5.61 6.11 18.04
CA ARG A 56 4.25 5.55 17.89
C ARG A 56 3.58 5.93 16.56
N LYS A 57 4.32 6.48 15.61
CA LYS A 57 3.83 6.95 14.31
C LYS A 57 4.47 6.13 13.19
N ILE A 58 3.69 5.87 12.16
CA ILE A 58 4.19 5.42 10.86
C ILE A 58 4.08 6.62 9.93
N ILE A 59 5.19 7.00 9.31
CA ILE A 59 5.24 8.05 8.28
C ILE A 59 5.53 7.36 6.96
N THR A 60 4.63 7.48 5.99
CA THR A 60 4.81 6.96 4.63
C THR A 60 4.99 8.12 3.66
N GLU A 61 6.11 8.11 2.94
CA GLU A 61 6.45 9.05 1.87
C GLU A 61 6.42 8.29 0.54
N PHE A 62 5.68 8.78 -0.44
CA PHE A 62 5.72 8.22 -1.79
C PHE A 62 6.89 8.83 -2.56
N ARG A 63 7.74 7.98 -3.12
CA ARG A 63 8.95 8.37 -3.87
C ARG A 63 8.98 7.66 -5.21
N ASP A 64 9.71 8.23 -6.15
CA ASP A 64 10.01 7.57 -7.41
C ASP A 64 10.75 6.25 -7.14
N ARG A 65 10.28 5.17 -7.76
CA ARG A 65 10.77 3.81 -7.53
C ARG A 65 12.24 3.64 -7.93
N GLU A 66 12.75 4.42 -8.88
CA GLU A 66 14.16 4.39 -9.31
C GLU A 66 15.07 5.19 -8.35
N SER A 67 14.50 6.10 -7.55
CA SER A 67 15.25 6.96 -6.63
C SER A 67 15.64 6.31 -5.28
N VAL A 68 15.11 5.13 -4.97
CA VAL A 68 15.35 4.42 -3.70
C VAL A 68 16.59 3.52 -3.83
N ILE A 69 17.69 3.85 -3.11
CA ILE A 69 18.98 3.16 -3.24
C ILE A 69 19.04 1.94 -2.31
N ARG A 70 19.59 0.83 -2.82
CA ARG A 70 19.46 -0.53 -2.27
C ARG A 70 20.48 -0.90 -1.18
N MET A 71 20.13 -0.75 0.08
CA MET A 71 20.27 -1.84 1.05
C MET A 71 18.85 -2.14 1.50
N GLN A 72 18.27 -3.30 1.18
CA GLN A 72 16.81 -3.44 1.20
C GLN A 72 16.31 -4.47 2.23
N LEU A 73 15.39 -4.04 3.10
CA LEU A 73 14.53 -4.91 3.89
C LEU A 73 13.13 -4.91 3.27
N CYS A 74 12.56 -6.08 3.01
CA CYS A 74 11.17 -6.15 2.55
C CYS A 74 10.21 -6.00 3.74
N LEU A 75 9.43 -4.92 3.77
CA LEU A 75 8.45 -4.65 4.82
C LEU A 75 7.03 -5.10 4.48
N LYS A 76 6.68 -5.13 3.20
CA LYS A 76 5.38 -5.61 2.73
C LYS A 76 5.59 -6.59 1.61
N TRP A 77 5.21 -7.83 1.87
CA TRP A 77 5.10 -8.84 0.85
C TRP A 77 3.71 -8.78 0.22
N ASN A 78 3.61 -9.25 -1.02
CA ASN A 78 2.33 -9.69 -1.56
C ASN A 78 1.78 -10.84 -0.70
N PHE A 79 0.50 -11.16 -0.91
CA PHE A 79 -0.22 -12.04 0.01
C PHE A 79 0.36 -13.47 0.07
N ASP A 80 1.04 -13.90 -0.99
CA ASP A 80 1.71 -15.19 -1.13
C ASP A 80 3.22 -15.14 -0.86
N TYR A 81 3.76 -13.99 -0.43
CA TYR A 81 5.18 -13.82 -0.07
C TYR A 81 6.19 -14.12 -1.20
N THR A 82 5.76 -14.00 -2.46
CA THR A 82 6.61 -14.21 -3.64
C THR A 82 7.22 -12.93 -4.16
N GLN A 83 6.60 -11.77 -3.90
CA GLN A 83 7.04 -10.47 -4.36
C GLN A 83 6.98 -9.44 -3.23
N CYS A 84 8.06 -8.69 -3.06
CA CYS A 84 8.04 -7.56 -2.16
C CYS A 84 7.35 -6.35 -2.82
N LEU A 85 6.31 -5.85 -2.16
CA LEU A 85 5.54 -4.67 -2.56
C LEU A 85 6.04 -3.39 -1.91
N HIS A 86 6.77 -3.47 -0.79
CA HIS A 86 7.30 -2.29 -0.08
C HIS A 86 8.67 -2.59 0.53
N TRP A 87 9.65 -1.76 0.19
CA TRP A 87 11.02 -1.87 0.65
C TRP A 87 11.35 -0.75 1.64
N GLU A 88 12.22 -1.04 2.61
CA GLU A 88 12.88 -0.06 3.46
C GLU A 88 14.38 -0.04 3.16
N GLU A 89 14.98 1.15 3.21
CA GLU A 89 16.43 1.31 3.21
C GLU A 89 16.99 0.79 4.54
N ALA A 90 17.78 -0.28 4.50
CA ALA A 90 18.48 -0.79 5.65
C ALA A 90 19.54 0.25 6.06
N PRO A 91 19.66 0.55 7.37
CA PRO A 91 20.71 1.43 7.86
C PRO A 91 22.09 0.81 7.55
N GLU A 92 23.06 1.68 7.25
CA GLU A 92 24.48 1.31 7.12
C GLU A 92 25.05 0.68 8.39
#